data_AF-A0A397XTF9-F1
#
_entry.id   AF-A0A397XTF9-F1
#
_cell.length_a   1.000
_cell.length_b   1.000
_cell.length_c   1.000
_cell.angle_alpha   90.00
_cell.angle_beta   90.00
_cell.angle_gamma   90.00
#
_symmetry.space_group_name_H-M   'P 1'
#
loop_
_entity.id
_entity.type
_entity.pdbx_description
1 polymer ?
#
loop_
_entity_poly.entity_id
_entity_poly.type
_entity_poly.pdbx_seq_one_letter_code
_entity_poly.pdbx_strand_id
1 'polypeptide(L)'
;MMLLKSHQPLHAPFTQDPPLMTEDMHEERLQAVEAFGDSLNVPGQLEKDILLSDMSAFKAANPNAVFEDFIRWHSPGDWESSEPEAAEASAGSSTEGSKDKWPPHGRLSKRMSDQGNLWRKSWNDAPALQADDQKPLLDPNREGEKILHYLETVRPHQLLEQMVCTAFRGAADTLNQTNFGDMRQMTSKLEQLYLIIKSTLGVLQRNNVPDREQTVKDLRRLCVAFEHVEKLVTVAASLHRKFLDASRLAQVIFSDFYALYVPMMGINSNDEEENKSRTREMQVGRQEVSFRERQVVSNLFSPPSANQSWRKVLSMGNLLNGHEPILREIIFSTGDDVNNGIHYAAAADVAASGDRRGEEIETHRMYVSGTSNDLRVALSVTSCD
;
A
#
# COMPACT_ATOMS: atom_id res chain seq x y z
N MET A 1 0.05 -50.00 15.41
CA MET A 1 1.43 -50.54 15.41
C MET A 1 1.65 -51.29 16.73
N MET A 2 2.45 -52.35 16.77
CA MET A 2 2.82 -53.03 18.03
C MET A 2 4.31 -52.79 18.35
N LEU A 3 4.69 -52.87 19.63
CA LEU A 3 6.07 -52.76 20.10
C LEU A 3 6.86 -54.04 19.76
N LEU A 4 8.11 -53.87 19.30
CA LEU A 4 8.94 -54.97 18.79
C LEU A 4 9.28 -56.02 19.85
N LYS A 5 9.61 -55.59 21.08
CA LYS A 5 10.01 -56.51 22.17
C LYS A 5 8.82 -57.02 22.98
N SER A 6 7.94 -56.12 23.43
CA SER A 6 6.87 -56.46 24.38
C SER A 6 5.60 -56.99 23.71
N HIS A 7 5.46 -56.88 22.38
CA HIS A 7 4.27 -57.32 21.64
C HIS A 7 2.97 -56.67 22.16
N GLN A 8 3.08 -55.47 22.72
CA GLN A 8 1.96 -54.65 23.17
C GLN A 8 1.57 -53.62 22.10
N PRO A 9 0.33 -53.13 22.08
CA PRO A 9 -0.04 -52.03 21.20
C PRO A 9 0.81 -50.79 21.51
N LEU A 10 1.34 -50.16 20.46
CA LEU A 10 2.07 -48.90 20.59
C LEU A 10 1.04 -47.79 20.87
N HIS A 11 1.25 -47.05 21.95
CA HIS A 11 0.49 -45.88 22.32
C HIS A 11 1.17 -44.63 21.74
N ALA A 12 0.46 -43.89 20.89
CA ALA A 12 0.96 -42.61 20.39
C ALA A 12 1.09 -41.64 21.58
N PRO A 13 2.28 -41.10 21.87
CA PRO A 13 2.45 -40.17 22.97
C PRO A 13 1.82 -38.81 22.67
N PHE A 14 1.42 -38.10 23.72
CA PHE A 14 1.22 -36.65 23.64
C PHE A 14 2.59 -35.99 23.74
N THR A 15 2.93 -35.14 22.76
CA THR A 15 4.19 -34.38 22.71
C THR A 15 3.94 -32.91 23.02
N GLN A 16 4.99 -32.20 23.45
CA GLN A 16 4.92 -30.74 23.55
C GLN A 16 4.79 -30.10 22.17
N ASP A 17 4.12 -28.95 22.10
CA ASP A 17 4.06 -28.16 20.88
C ASP A 17 5.45 -27.56 20.56
N PRO A 18 5.92 -27.64 19.31
CA PRO A 18 7.18 -27.04 18.92
C PRO A 18 7.12 -25.51 19.09
N PRO A 19 8.19 -24.86 19.61
CA PRO A 19 8.22 -23.42 19.75
C PRO A 19 8.05 -22.71 18.40
N LEU A 20 7.29 -21.61 18.40
CA LEU A 20 7.20 -20.72 17.24
C LEU A 20 8.53 -20.01 17.03
N MET A 21 8.99 -19.99 15.79
CA MET A 21 10.23 -19.33 15.39
C MET A 21 9.89 -18.17 14.46
N THR A 22 10.43 -16.99 14.76
CA THR A 22 10.36 -15.83 13.86
C THR A 22 11.47 -15.90 12.81
N GLU A 23 11.34 -15.11 11.72
CA GLU A 23 12.31 -15.14 10.62
C GLU A 23 13.72 -14.74 11.08
N ASP A 24 13.84 -13.74 11.94
CA ASP A 24 15.09 -13.29 12.54
C ASP A 24 15.75 -14.39 13.40
N MET A 25 14.98 -15.16 14.17
CA MET A 25 15.50 -16.31 14.91
C MET A 25 16.00 -17.41 13.97
N HIS A 26 15.32 -17.63 12.84
CA HIS A 26 15.75 -18.58 11.82
C HIS A 26 17.03 -18.13 11.11
N GLU A 27 17.14 -16.85 10.76
CA GLU A 27 18.35 -16.24 10.18
C GLU A 27 19.53 -16.31 11.15
N GLU A 28 19.35 -15.98 12.43
CA GLU A 28 20.38 -16.10 13.47
C GLU A 28 20.90 -17.53 13.56
N ARG A 29 19.98 -18.51 13.50
CA ARG A 29 20.33 -19.93 13.50
C ARG A 29 21.16 -20.32 12.28
N LEU A 30 20.78 -19.87 11.09
CA LEU A 30 21.55 -20.13 9.86
C LEU A 30 22.94 -19.49 9.92
N GLN A 31 23.04 -18.26 10.43
CA GLN A 31 24.33 -17.58 10.62
C GLN A 31 25.21 -18.30 11.64
N ALA A 32 24.63 -18.84 12.72
CA ALA A 32 25.36 -19.64 13.69
C ALA A 32 25.88 -20.95 13.08
N VAL A 33 25.10 -21.62 12.20
CA VAL A 33 25.58 -22.78 11.41
C VAL A 33 26.78 -22.39 10.57
N GLU A 34 26.68 -21.30 9.82
CA GLU A 34 27.72 -20.85 8.90
C GLU A 34 29.01 -20.45 9.65
N ALA A 35 28.88 -19.73 10.77
CA ALA A 35 30.01 -19.20 11.53
C ALA A 35 30.78 -20.28 12.30
N PHE A 36 30.08 -21.29 12.84
CA PHE A 36 30.69 -22.30 13.71
C PHE A 36 30.82 -23.68 13.07
N GLY A 37 30.22 -23.91 11.90
CA GLY A 37 30.13 -25.23 11.27
C GLY A 37 29.50 -26.28 12.19
N ASP A 38 29.64 -27.56 11.84
CA ASP A 38 29.22 -28.70 12.69
C ASP A 38 30.04 -28.85 13.99
N SER A 39 31.02 -27.97 14.24
CA SER A 39 32.00 -28.12 15.32
C SER A 39 31.48 -27.72 16.71
N LEU A 40 30.43 -26.90 16.76
CA LEU A 40 29.72 -26.55 17.99
C LEU A 40 28.28 -27.03 17.86
N ASN A 41 27.80 -27.85 18.80
CA ASN A 41 26.44 -28.39 18.89
C ASN A 41 25.31 -27.33 19.03
N VAL A 42 25.58 -26.06 18.75
CA VAL A 42 24.68 -24.91 18.94
C VAL A 42 23.54 -24.87 17.91
N PRO A 43 23.77 -25.07 16.60
CA PRO A 43 22.72 -24.82 15.61
C PRO A 43 21.65 -25.93 15.53
N GLY A 44 21.80 -27.04 16.26
CA GLY A 44 20.81 -28.10 16.38
C GLY A 44 20.17 -28.17 17.76
N GLN A 45 20.46 -27.24 18.68
CA GLN A 45 20.05 -27.37 20.09
C GLN A 45 18.52 -27.42 20.23
N LEU A 46 17.77 -26.58 19.51
CA LEU A 46 16.31 -26.61 19.55
C LEU A 46 15.74 -27.91 18.98
N GLU A 47 16.21 -28.35 17.81
CA GLU A 47 15.78 -29.62 17.20
C GLU A 47 16.13 -30.82 18.09
N LYS A 48 17.29 -30.76 18.75
CA LYS A 48 17.71 -31.74 19.74
C LYS A 48 16.81 -31.72 20.97
N ASP A 49 16.42 -30.55 21.46
CA ASP A 49 15.54 -30.41 22.62
C ASP A 49 14.11 -30.89 22.31
N ILE A 50 13.59 -30.58 21.11
CA ILE A 50 12.32 -31.13 20.61
C ILE A 50 12.41 -32.66 20.52
N LEU A 51 13.47 -33.18 19.88
CA LEU A 51 13.67 -34.62 19.75
C LEU A 51 13.78 -35.32 21.11
N LEU A 52 14.49 -34.73 22.08
CA LEU A 52 14.60 -35.26 23.45
C LEU A 52 13.25 -35.26 24.16
N SER A 53 12.46 -34.21 24.01
CA SER A 53 11.08 -34.11 24.51
C SER A 53 10.19 -35.22 23.93
N ASP A 54 10.23 -35.41 22.60
CA ASP A 54 9.46 -36.45 21.91
C ASP A 54 9.87 -37.86 22.35
N MET A 55 11.17 -38.12 22.46
CA MET A 55 11.70 -39.40 22.96
C MET A 55 11.25 -39.66 24.39
N SER A 56 11.25 -38.63 25.24
CA SER A 56 10.85 -38.75 26.64
C SER A 56 9.36 -39.09 26.76
N ALA A 57 8.51 -38.38 25.99
CA ALA A 57 7.08 -38.62 25.94
C ALA A 57 6.75 -40.02 25.41
N PHE A 58 7.45 -40.44 24.35
CA PHE A 58 7.28 -41.77 23.76
C PHE A 58 7.64 -42.89 24.74
N LYS A 59 8.74 -42.75 25.50
CA LYS A 59 9.12 -43.71 26.54
C LYS A 59 8.11 -43.77 27.68
N ALA A 60 7.54 -42.64 28.09
CA ALA A 60 6.53 -42.58 29.12
C ALA A 60 5.22 -43.27 28.69
N ALA A 61 4.81 -43.08 27.44
CA ALA A 61 3.63 -43.73 26.86
C ALA A 61 3.84 -45.22 26.57
N ASN A 62 5.09 -45.65 26.31
CA ASN A 62 5.42 -47.01 25.91
C ASN A 62 6.57 -47.61 26.76
N PRO A 63 6.27 -48.11 27.97
CA PRO A 63 7.27 -48.79 28.79
C PRO A 63 7.89 -49.99 28.05
N ASN A 64 9.22 -50.14 28.16
CA ASN A 64 10.03 -51.17 27.48
C ASN A 64 10.14 -51.04 25.95
N ALA A 65 9.70 -49.92 25.37
CA ALA A 65 9.94 -49.63 23.97
C ALA A 65 11.45 -49.50 23.66
N VAL A 66 11.84 -49.86 22.45
CA VAL A 66 13.21 -49.68 21.96
C VAL A 66 13.32 -48.51 21.00
N PHE A 67 14.55 -48.09 20.71
CA PHE A 67 14.82 -47.01 19.75
C PHE A 67 14.16 -47.27 18.38
N GLU A 68 14.15 -48.54 17.95
CA GLU A 68 13.54 -48.97 16.71
C GLU A 68 12.01 -48.75 16.72
N ASP A 69 11.33 -48.90 17.86
CA ASP A 69 9.90 -48.59 18.00
C ASP A 69 9.65 -47.08 17.88
N PHE A 70 10.53 -46.26 18.44
CA PHE A 70 10.47 -44.80 18.31
C PHE A 70 10.65 -44.35 16.85
N ILE A 71 11.65 -44.89 16.13
CA ILE A 71 11.88 -44.55 14.73
C ILE A 71 10.68 -44.92 13.86
N ARG A 72 10.08 -46.10 14.08
CA ARG A 72 8.87 -46.53 13.36
C ARG A 72 7.68 -45.58 13.54
N TRP A 73 7.62 -44.84 14.66
CA TRP A 73 6.60 -43.84 14.93
C TRP A 73 6.99 -42.43 14.46
N HIS A 74 8.17 -41.95 14.82
CA HIS A 74 8.63 -40.57 14.60
C HIS A 74 9.17 -40.32 13.18
N SER A 75 9.87 -41.30 12.61
CA SER A 75 10.42 -41.25 11.25
C SER A 75 10.20 -42.59 10.52
N PRO A 76 8.95 -42.89 10.10
CA PRO A 76 8.63 -44.18 9.48
C PRO A 76 9.42 -44.46 8.20
N GLY A 77 9.89 -43.41 7.49
CA GLY A 77 10.77 -43.55 6.33
C GLY A 77 12.18 -44.03 6.64
N ASP A 78 12.61 -43.98 7.91
CA ASP A 78 13.89 -44.52 8.39
C ASP A 78 13.82 -45.99 8.81
N TRP A 79 12.67 -46.64 8.63
CA TRP A 79 12.50 -48.07 8.84
C TRP A 79 12.41 -48.80 7.49
N GLU A 80 13.47 -49.49 7.11
CA GLU A 80 13.53 -50.29 5.89
C GLU A 80 12.90 -51.68 6.14
N SER A 81 11.70 -51.91 5.62
CA SER A 81 11.10 -53.25 5.60
C SER A 81 11.96 -54.20 4.77
N SER A 82 12.36 -55.31 5.37
CA SER A 82 13.04 -56.40 4.68
C SER A 82 11.96 -57.31 4.11
N GLU A 83 11.41 -56.96 2.95
CA GLU A 83 10.65 -57.95 2.19
C GLU A 83 11.63 -59.04 1.73
N PRO A 84 11.35 -60.34 1.96
CA PRO A 84 12.11 -61.36 1.28
C PRO A 84 11.77 -61.25 -0.21
N GLU A 85 12.77 -60.94 -1.04
CA GLU A 85 12.75 -61.33 -2.45
C GLU A 85 12.64 -62.86 -2.50
N ALA A 86 11.41 -63.39 -2.50
CA ALA A 86 11.14 -64.76 -2.88
C ALA A 86 10.87 -64.72 -4.38
N ALA A 87 11.79 -65.23 -5.20
CA ALA A 87 11.81 -66.65 -5.53
C ALA A 87 10.43 -67.09 -6.05
N GLU A 88 10.35 -67.11 -7.38
CA GLU A 88 9.54 -67.98 -8.23
C GLU A 88 8.11 -68.31 -7.80
N ALA A 89 7.20 -67.90 -8.68
CA ALA A 89 5.85 -68.40 -8.78
C ALA A 89 5.79 -69.94 -8.67
N SER A 90 5.26 -70.43 -7.55
CA SER A 90 4.63 -71.74 -7.51
C SER A 90 3.28 -71.62 -6.81
N ALA A 91 2.25 -71.86 -7.61
CA ALA A 91 0.85 -71.79 -7.26
C ALA A 91 0.47 -72.80 -6.17
N GLY A 92 -0.42 -72.41 -5.27
CA GLY A 92 -1.18 -73.38 -4.48
C GLY A 92 -1.79 -72.85 -3.19
N SER A 93 -3.11 -72.71 -3.20
CA SER A 93 -4.04 -72.73 -2.06
C SER A 93 -4.20 -71.44 -1.24
N SER A 94 -5.30 -70.74 -1.55
CA SER A 94 -6.04 -69.86 -0.65
C SER A 94 -6.41 -70.56 0.66
N THR A 95 -5.92 -70.02 1.78
CA THR A 95 -6.49 -70.26 3.11
C THR A 95 -6.43 -68.95 3.89
N GLU A 96 -7.60 -68.45 4.26
CA GLU A 96 -7.80 -67.28 5.11
C GLU A 96 -7.04 -67.41 6.43
N GLY A 97 -6.39 -66.33 6.86
CA GLY A 97 -5.91 -66.19 8.24
C GLY A 97 -4.39 -66.19 8.46
N SER A 98 -3.57 -65.64 7.57
CA SER A 98 -2.17 -65.30 7.92
C SER A 98 -2.15 -63.95 8.66
N LYS A 99 -2.32 -63.99 9.99
CA LYS A 99 -1.91 -62.88 10.87
C LYS A 99 -0.45 -62.53 10.55
N ASP A 100 -0.21 -61.26 10.33
CA ASP A 100 1.12 -60.66 10.12
C ASP A 100 2.20 -61.37 10.93
N LYS A 101 3.22 -61.89 10.25
CA LYS A 101 4.40 -62.48 10.88
C LYS A 101 5.07 -61.41 11.75
N TRP A 102 4.79 -61.47 13.04
CA TRP A 102 5.33 -60.54 14.03
C TRP A 102 6.58 -61.17 14.69
N PRO A 103 7.68 -60.43 14.88
CA PRO A 103 7.89 -59.00 14.60
C PRO A 103 8.01 -58.66 13.11
N PRO A 104 7.64 -57.43 12.70
CA PRO A 104 7.80 -56.96 11.33
C PRO A 104 9.27 -57.05 10.94
N HIS A 105 9.55 -57.69 9.80
CA HIS A 105 10.90 -57.88 9.30
C HIS A 105 11.38 -56.54 8.74
N GLY A 106 12.27 -55.85 9.45
CA GLY A 106 12.79 -54.56 9.03
C GLY A 106 14.04 -54.18 9.80
N ARG A 107 14.78 -53.22 9.24
CA ARG A 107 16.01 -52.67 9.81
C ARG A 107 15.97 -51.15 9.78
N LEU A 108 16.76 -50.53 10.65
CA LEU A 108 16.97 -49.09 10.56
C LEU A 108 17.70 -48.75 9.26
N SER A 109 17.38 -47.58 8.70
CA SER A 109 18.10 -47.01 7.57
C SER A 109 19.60 -46.90 7.88
N LYS A 110 20.42 -46.87 6.83
CA LYS A 110 21.90 -46.79 6.96
C LYS A 110 22.33 -45.65 7.91
N ARG A 111 21.75 -44.45 7.77
CA ARG A 111 22.04 -43.29 8.63
C ARG A 111 21.63 -43.50 10.10
N MET A 112 20.54 -44.21 10.35
CA MET A 112 20.05 -44.45 11.71
C MET A 112 20.76 -45.61 12.42
N SER A 113 21.39 -46.50 11.64
CA SER A 113 22.16 -47.66 12.13
C SER A 113 23.63 -47.33 12.44
N ASP A 114 24.11 -46.14 12.09
CA ASP A 114 25.52 -45.77 12.28
C ASP A 114 25.92 -45.75 13.78
N GLN A 115 27.11 -46.28 14.10
CA GLN A 115 27.61 -46.42 15.49
C GLN A 115 27.79 -45.06 16.22
N GLY A 116 27.84 -43.96 15.47
CA GLY A 116 27.94 -42.60 15.98
C GLY A 116 26.62 -41.82 16.07
N ASN A 117 25.47 -42.44 15.76
CA ASN A 117 24.19 -41.74 15.60
C ASN A 117 23.81 -40.94 16.86
N LEU A 118 23.68 -39.61 16.70
CA LEU A 118 23.29 -38.68 17.75
C LEU A 118 21.88 -38.98 18.29
N TRP A 119 20.96 -39.42 17.44
CA TRP A 119 19.60 -39.77 17.87
C TRP A 119 19.60 -40.96 18.82
N ARG A 120 20.47 -41.95 18.59
CA ARG A 120 20.60 -43.10 19.49
C ARG A 120 21.20 -42.69 20.84
N LYS A 121 22.15 -41.74 20.84
CA LYS A 121 22.69 -41.15 22.08
C LYS A 121 21.60 -40.38 22.84
N SER A 122 20.90 -39.48 22.16
CA SER A 122 19.76 -38.74 22.73
C SER A 122 18.69 -39.67 23.28
N TRP A 123 18.38 -40.76 22.57
CA TRP A 123 17.44 -41.78 23.05
C TRP A 123 17.92 -42.41 24.34
N ASN A 124 19.19 -42.75 24.49
CA ASN A 124 19.70 -43.34 25.73
C ASN A 124 19.66 -42.35 26.89
N ASP A 125 19.91 -41.07 26.62
CA ASP A 125 19.93 -40.00 27.63
C ASP A 125 18.54 -39.50 28.03
N ALA A 126 17.52 -39.67 27.17
CA ALA A 126 16.17 -39.18 27.41
C ALA A 126 15.46 -39.92 28.58
N PRO A 127 14.95 -39.22 29.60
CA PRO A 127 14.17 -39.82 30.67
C PRO A 127 12.76 -40.24 30.20
N ALA A 128 12.09 -41.15 30.91
CA ALA A 128 10.69 -41.49 30.61
C ALA A 128 9.76 -40.54 31.37
N LEU A 129 9.36 -39.42 30.74
CA LEU A 129 8.50 -38.39 31.32
C LEU A 129 7.36 -38.01 30.37
N GLN A 130 6.16 -37.76 30.89
CA GLN A 130 5.02 -37.28 30.11
C GLN A 130 5.24 -35.82 29.69
N ALA A 131 4.60 -35.36 28.60
CA ALA A 131 4.78 -34.00 28.11
C ALA A 131 4.51 -32.92 29.17
N ASP A 132 3.51 -33.12 30.04
CA ASP A 132 3.15 -32.18 31.11
C ASP A 132 4.20 -32.10 32.24
N ASP A 133 4.97 -33.17 32.44
CA ASP A 133 6.02 -33.26 33.48
C ASP A 133 7.41 -32.86 32.96
N GLN A 134 7.55 -32.65 31.65
CA GLN A 134 8.80 -32.26 31.02
C GLN A 134 9.06 -30.76 31.19
N LYS A 135 10.32 -30.37 31.01
CA LYS A 135 10.67 -28.95 30.91
C LYS A 135 10.01 -28.36 29.65
N PRO A 136 9.28 -27.22 29.76
CA PRO A 136 8.72 -26.55 28.60
C PRO A 136 9.79 -26.18 27.56
N LEU A 137 9.50 -26.45 26.28
CA LEU A 137 10.39 -26.10 25.16
C LEU A 137 10.49 -24.59 24.95
N LEU A 138 9.44 -23.84 25.29
CA LEU A 138 9.38 -22.38 25.23
C LEU A 138 9.35 -21.80 26.66
N ASP A 139 10.21 -20.82 26.92
CA ASP A 139 10.19 -20.03 28.16
C ASP A 139 9.70 -18.60 27.84
N PRO A 140 8.41 -18.28 28.13
CA PRO A 140 7.85 -16.98 27.79
C PRO A 140 8.57 -15.80 28.45
N ASN A 141 9.10 -15.99 29.66
CA ASN A 141 9.80 -14.92 30.37
C ASN A 141 11.14 -14.63 29.70
N ARG A 142 11.88 -15.69 29.36
CA ARG A 142 13.16 -15.55 28.66
C ARG A 142 12.99 -14.91 27.29
N GLU A 143 11.98 -15.30 26.52
CA GLU A 143 11.70 -14.65 25.22
C GLU A 143 11.29 -13.17 25.42
N GLY A 144 10.52 -12.86 26.46
CA GLY A 144 10.20 -11.48 26.83
C GLY A 144 11.45 -10.65 27.16
N GLU A 145 12.37 -11.20 27.95
CA GLU A 145 13.65 -10.54 28.28
C GLU A 145 14.51 -10.32 27.04
N LYS A 146 14.57 -11.28 26.11
CA LYS A 146 15.29 -11.10 24.84
C LYS A 146 14.73 -9.94 24.02
N ILE A 147 13.40 -9.82 23.92
CA ILE A 147 12.76 -8.73 23.20
C ILE A 147 13.09 -7.38 23.85
N LEU A 148 12.99 -7.29 25.18
CA LEU A 148 13.34 -6.06 25.92
C LEU A 148 14.80 -5.69 25.72
N HIS A 149 15.70 -6.67 25.79
CA HIS A 149 17.12 -6.45 25.55
C HIS A 149 17.38 -5.98 24.12
N TYR A 150 16.71 -6.56 23.13
CA TYR A 150 16.79 -6.09 21.74
C TYR A 150 16.35 -4.63 21.62
N LEU A 151 15.20 -4.27 22.19
CA LEU A 151 14.69 -2.89 22.16
C LEU A 151 15.61 -1.89 22.88
N GLU A 152 16.29 -2.32 23.94
CA GLU A 152 17.25 -1.49 24.67
C GLU A 152 18.58 -1.32 23.91
N THR A 153 19.01 -2.35 23.17
CA THR A 153 20.33 -2.39 22.53
C THR A 153 20.32 -2.14 21.02
N VAL A 154 19.14 -2.04 20.39
CA VAL A 154 19.00 -1.79 18.96
C VAL A 154 19.78 -0.53 18.57
N ARG A 155 20.62 -0.65 17.54
CA ARG A 155 21.43 0.50 17.11
C ARG A 155 20.51 1.53 16.43
N PRO A 156 20.65 2.84 16.72
CA PRO A 156 19.76 3.87 16.17
C PRO A 156 19.61 3.85 14.65
N HIS A 157 20.65 3.44 13.91
CA HIS A 157 20.60 3.35 12.45
C HIS A 157 19.68 2.22 11.95
N GLN A 158 19.64 1.07 12.65
CA GLN A 158 18.76 -0.06 12.31
C GLN A 158 17.30 0.31 12.59
N LEU A 159 17.05 1.01 13.70
CA LEU A 159 15.72 1.52 14.01
C LEU A 159 15.27 2.57 12.99
N LEU A 160 16.14 3.51 12.62
CA LEU A 160 15.83 4.55 11.63
C LEU A 160 15.41 3.95 10.29
N GLU A 161 16.08 2.89 9.85
CA GLU A 161 15.74 2.16 8.62
C GLU A 161 14.29 1.64 8.65
N GLN A 162 13.93 0.96 9.75
CA GLN A 162 12.57 0.44 9.96
C GLN A 162 11.54 1.57 10.04
N MET A 163 11.85 2.65 10.75
CA MET A 163 11.00 3.83 10.87
C MET A 163 10.74 4.48 9.51
N VAL A 164 11.78 4.64 8.68
CA VAL A 164 11.63 5.20 7.33
C VAL A 164 10.76 4.29 6.47
N CYS A 165 11.00 2.98 6.50
CA CYS A 165 10.22 2.02 5.72
C CYS A 165 8.73 2.01 6.11
N THR A 166 8.45 2.00 7.41
CA THR A 166 7.08 2.02 7.94
C THR A 166 6.38 3.34 7.71
N ALA A 167 7.08 4.47 7.83
CA ALA A 167 6.51 5.80 7.56
C ALA A 167 6.07 5.95 6.10
N PHE A 168 6.94 5.61 5.13
CA PHE A 168 6.59 5.68 3.72
C PHE A 168 5.48 4.70 3.35
N ARG A 169 5.51 3.49 3.89
CA ARG A 169 4.44 2.51 3.67
C ARG A 169 3.10 3.01 4.20
N GLY A 170 3.07 3.52 5.44
CA GLY A 170 1.86 4.07 6.05
C GLY A 170 1.31 5.28 5.28
N ALA A 171 2.19 6.16 4.79
CA ALA A 171 1.81 7.29 3.94
C ALA A 171 1.20 6.80 2.61
N ALA A 172 1.84 5.84 1.93
CA ALA A 172 1.34 5.29 0.67
C ALA A 172 -0.01 4.59 0.85
N ASP A 173 -0.15 3.79 1.92
CA ASP A 173 -1.40 3.11 2.24
C ASP A 173 -2.52 4.10 2.57
N THR A 174 -2.21 5.21 3.25
CA THR A 174 -3.15 6.30 3.49
C THR A 174 -3.62 6.92 2.18
N LEU A 175 -2.70 7.23 1.26
CA LEU A 175 -3.03 7.76 -0.07
C LEU A 175 -3.88 6.77 -0.87
N ASN A 176 -3.56 5.48 -0.82
CA ASN A 176 -4.28 4.43 -1.53
C ASN A 176 -5.70 4.18 -0.99
N GLN A 177 -5.92 4.40 0.32
CA GLN A 177 -7.24 4.32 0.94
C GLN A 177 -8.13 5.53 0.65
N THR A 178 -7.59 6.64 0.14
CA THR A 178 -8.40 7.81 -0.19
C THR A 178 -9.35 7.51 -1.36
N ASN A 179 -10.62 7.86 -1.20
CA ASN A 179 -11.58 7.72 -2.28
C ASN A 179 -11.50 8.91 -3.25
N PHE A 180 -10.95 8.66 -4.43
CA PHE A 180 -10.87 9.62 -5.54
C PHE A 180 -11.81 9.29 -6.71
N GLY A 181 -12.71 8.32 -6.56
CA GLY A 181 -13.62 7.89 -7.61
C GLY A 181 -12.92 7.28 -8.84
N ASP A 182 -13.56 7.38 -10.00
CA ASP A 182 -13.12 6.73 -11.26
C ASP A 182 -12.00 7.49 -12.00
N MET A 183 -11.00 8.00 -11.28
CA MET A 183 -9.86 8.71 -11.88
C MET A 183 -8.70 7.76 -12.19
N ARG A 184 -8.73 7.13 -13.36
CA ARG A 184 -7.74 6.08 -13.76
C ARG A 184 -6.29 6.56 -13.73
N GLN A 185 -6.04 7.85 -13.97
CA GLN A 185 -4.71 8.43 -13.91
C GLN A 185 -4.11 8.31 -12.50
N MET A 186 -4.94 8.38 -11.45
CA MET A 186 -4.50 8.23 -10.07
C MET A 186 -4.08 6.80 -9.74
N THR A 187 -4.84 5.81 -10.20
CA THR A 187 -4.49 4.40 -10.01
C THR A 187 -3.10 4.11 -10.60
N SER A 188 -2.85 4.54 -11.84
CA SER A 188 -1.54 4.37 -12.47
C SER A 188 -0.42 5.12 -11.73
N LYS A 189 -0.70 6.31 -11.19
CA LYS A 189 0.28 7.07 -10.42
C LYS A 189 0.61 6.45 -9.07
N LEU A 190 -0.38 5.89 -8.38
CA LEU A 190 -0.18 5.15 -7.13
C LEU A 190 0.62 3.87 -7.39
N GLU A 191 0.31 3.12 -8.45
CA GLU A 191 1.10 1.94 -8.86
C GLU A 191 2.57 2.31 -9.14
N GLN A 192 2.81 3.40 -9.87
CA GLN A 192 4.16 3.94 -10.09
C GLN A 192 4.84 4.30 -8.77
N LEU A 193 4.14 4.96 -7.85
CA LEU A 193 4.68 5.31 -6.53
C LEU A 193 5.09 4.05 -5.76
N TYR A 194 4.25 3.01 -5.73
CA TYR A 194 4.58 1.76 -5.06
C TYR A 194 5.83 1.07 -5.65
N LEU A 195 6.01 1.13 -6.98
CA LEU A 195 7.21 0.60 -7.63
C LEU A 195 8.47 1.39 -7.23
N ILE A 196 8.37 2.72 -7.13
CA ILE A 196 9.48 3.58 -6.68
C ILE A 196 9.79 3.33 -5.21
N ILE A 197 8.78 3.23 -4.33
CA ILE A 197 8.94 2.90 -2.92
C ILE A 197 9.67 1.56 -2.79
N LYS A 198 9.21 0.53 -3.51
CA LYS A 198 9.81 -0.81 -3.46
C LYS A 198 11.27 -0.79 -3.90
N SER A 199 11.61 -0.04 -4.95
CA SER A 199 12.99 0.03 -5.43
C SER A 199 13.89 0.83 -4.49
N THR A 200 13.45 2.00 -4.02
CA THR A 200 14.24 2.87 -3.12
C THR A 200 14.42 2.27 -1.73
N LEU A 201 13.35 1.77 -1.11
CA LEU A 201 13.40 1.21 0.24
C LEU A 201 13.94 -0.22 0.27
N GLY A 202 13.80 -0.98 -0.82
CA GLY A 202 14.39 -2.32 -0.91
C GLY A 202 15.93 -2.32 -0.88
N VAL A 203 16.58 -1.18 -1.15
CA VAL A 203 18.03 -1.01 -0.98
C VAL A 203 18.40 -0.84 0.50
N LEU A 204 17.52 -0.22 1.30
CA LEU A 204 17.72 -0.06 2.73
C LEU A 204 17.59 -1.40 3.48
N GLN A 205 16.59 -2.21 3.10
CA GLN A 205 16.27 -3.49 3.75
C GLN A 205 17.31 -4.60 3.51
N ARG A 206 18.08 -4.50 2.42
CA ARG A 206 19.21 -5.40 2.21
C ARG A 206 20.37 -4.77 2.97
N ASN A 207 20.91 -5.45 3.96
CA ASN A 207 22.06 -5.08 4.82
C ASN A 207 23.39 -4.73 4.06
N ASN A 208 23.31 -4.25 2.83
CA ASN A 208 24.41 -3.68 2.07
C ASN A 208 24.69 -2.30 2.62
N VAL A 209 25.97 -1.96 2.82
CA VAL A 209 26.40 -0.60 3.14
C VAL A 209 26.02 0.29 1.95
N PRO A 210 24.92 1.06 2.01
CA PRO A 210 24.50 1.86 0.89
C PRO A 210 25.51 2.99 0.76
N ASP A 211 25.79 3.45 -0.47
CA ASP A 211 26.40 4.76 -0.61
C ASP A 211 25.44 5.78 0.03
N ARG A 212 25.84 6.29 1.20
CA ARG A 212 25.02 7.17 2.04
C ARG A 212 24.54 8.39 1.24
N GLU A 213 25.39 8.91 0.37
CA GLU A 213 25.05 10.08 -0.44
C GLU A 213 23.94 9.75 -1.45
N GLN A 214 24.08 8.62 -2.14
CA GLN A 214 23.08 8.16 -3.10
C GLN A 214 21.75 7.83 -2.42
N THR A 215 21.76 7.15 -1.28
CA THR A 215 20.55 6.84 -0.51
C THR A 215 19.82 8.10 -0.06
N VAL A 216 20.54 9.11 0.43
CA VAL A 216 19.92 10.39 0.81
C VAL A 216 19.31 11.09 -0.41
N LYS A 217 19.97 11.05 -1.58
CA LYS A 217 19.42 11.60 -2.82
C LYS A 217 18.16 10.86 -3.25
N ASP A 218 18.14 9.54 -3.17
CA ASP A 218 16.99 8.73 -3.56
C ASP A 218 15.81 8.89 -2.60
N LEU A 219 16.06 8.99 -1.29
CA LEU A 219 15.02 9.34 -0.31
C LEU A 219 14.45 10.73 -0.55
N ARG A 220 15.28 11.72 -0.89
CA ARG A 220 14.79 13.07 -1.26
C ARG A 220 13.91 13.02 -2.50
N ARG A 221 14.31 12.28 -3.54
CA ARG A 221 13.50 12.08 -4.75
C ARG A 221 12.17 11.40 -4.42
N LEU A 222 12.19 10.42 -3.51
CA LEU A 222 10.98 9.76 -3.04
C LEU A 222 10.05 10.74 -2.32
N CYS A 223 10.56 11.60 -1.44
CA CYS A 223 9.74 12.64 -0.79
C CYS A 223 9.08 13.58 -1.81
N VAL A 224 9.81 14.01 -2.84
CA VAL A 224 9.27 14.85 -3.92
C VAL A 224 8.18 14.11 -4.70
N ALA A 225 8.40 12.84 -5.03
CA ALA A 225 7.39 12.02 -5.69
C ALA A 225 6.11 11.88 -4.84
N PHE A 226 6.25 11.69 -3.53
CA PHE A 226 5.13 11.67 -2.58
C PHE A 226 4.36 12.99 -2.58
N GLU A 227 5.05 14.13 -2.51
CA GLU A 227 4.41 15.45 -2.51
C GLU A 227 3.54 15.65 -3.77
N HIS A 228 4.05 15.25 -4.94
CA HIS A 228 3.29 15.35 -6.19
C HIS A 228 2.07 14.43 -6.23
N VAL A 229 2.22 13.18 -5.77
CA VAL A 229 1.11 12.21 -5.74
C VAL A 229 0.08 12.63 -4.70
N GLU A 230 0.49 13.12 -3.53
CA GLU A 230 -0.40 13.64 -2.50
C GLU A 230 -1.23 14.84 -3.00
N LYS A 231 -0.59 15.79 -3.71
CA LYS A 231 -1.31 16.91 -4.34
C LYS A 231 -2.37 16.42 -5.32
N LEU A 232 -2.00 15.48 -6.19
CA LEU A 232 -2.94 14.88 -7.14
C LEU A 232 -4.11 14.18 -6.43
N VAL A 233 -3.82 13.32 -5.44
CA VAL A 233 -4.82 12.63 -4.62
C VAL A 233 -5.77 13.63 -3.95
N THR A 234 -5.22 14.70 -3.38
CA THR A 234 -6.01 15.73 -2.67
C THR A 234 -6.98 16.43 -3.61
N VAL A 235 -6.53 16.81 -4.81
CA VAL A 235 -7.38 17.43 -5.83
C VAL A 235 -8.44 16.43 -6.32
N ALA A 236 -8.03 15.19 -6.60
CA ALA A 236 -8.90 14.12 -7.06
C ALA A 236 -10.02 13.81 -6.05
N ALA A 237 -9.68 13.62 -4.77
CA ALA A 237 -10.63 13.38 -3.69
C ALA A 237 -11.58 14.58 -3.45
N SER A 238 -11.06 15.80 -3.54
CA SER A 238 -11.86 17.04 -3.44
C SER A 238 -12.88 17.14 -4.58
N LEU A 239 -12.45 16.88 -5.81
CA LEU A 239 -13.35 16.85 -6.98
C LEU A 239 -14.38 15.73 -6.86
N HIS A 240 -13.97 14.52 -6.48
CA HIS A 240 -14.89 13.40 -6.29
C HIS A 240 -15.98 13.73 -5.26
N ARG A 241 -15.61 14.31 -4.13
CA ARG A 241 -16.56 14.72 -3.08
C ARG A 241 -17.48 15.86 -3.50
N LYS A 242 -16.99 16.81 -4.30
CA LYS A 242 -17.77 17.98 -4.76
C LYS A 242 -18.70 17.67 -5.92
N PHE A 243 -18.37 16.68 -6.75
CA PHE A 243 -19.09 16.33 -7.96
C PHE A 243 -19.61 14.88 -7.93
N LEU A 244 -20.13 14.42 -6.78
CA LEU A 244 -20.67 13.06 -6.61
C LEU A 244 -21.71 12.70 -7.68
N ASP A 245 -22.64 13.63 -7.96
CA ASP A 245 -23.70 13.46 -8.97
C ASP A 245 -23.27 13.91 -10.39
N ALA A 246 -22.00 14.29 -10.56
CA ALA A 246 -21.43 14.82 -11.80
C ALA A 246 -20.03 14.22 -12.07
N SER A 247 -19.92 12.89 -11.98
CA SER A 247 -18.65 12.16 -12.07
C SER A 247 -17.87 12.44 -13.35
N ARG A 248 -18.56 12.57 -14.49
CA ARG A 248 -17.97 12.94 -15.78
C ARG A 248 -17.23 14.29 -15.69
N LEU A 249 -17.86 15.29 -15.08
CA LEU A 249 -17.26 16.62 -14.94
C LEU A 249 -16.04 16.58 -14.01
N ALA A 250 -16.09 15.83 -12.91
CA ALA A 250 -14.92 15.61 -12.06
C ALA A 250 -13.75 14.96 -12.81
N GLN A 251 -14.02 13.92 -13.62
CA GLN A 251 -12.99 13.25 -14.42
C GLN A 251 -12.36 14.18 -15.45
N VAL A 252 -13.16 14.99 -16.13
CA VAL A 252 -12.68 15.93 -17.15
C VAL A 252 -11.85 17.04 -16.52
N ILE A 253 -12.35 17.69 -15.46
CA ILE A 253 -11.61 18.73 -14.73
C ILE A 253 -10.29 18.16 -14.19
N PHE A 254 -10.32 16.95 -13.63
CA PHE A 254 -9.12 16.31 -13.14
C PHE A 254 -8.16 15.96 -14.28
N SER A 255 -8.64 15.52 -15.44
CA SER A 255 -7.80 15.18 -16.60
C SER A 255 -7.10 16.42 -17.16
N ASP A 256 -7.82 17.55 -17.24
CA ASP A 256 -7.25 18.83 -17.67
C ASP A 256 -6.20 19.31 -16.67
N PHE A 257 -6.50 19.26 -15.37
CA PHE A 257 -5.54 19.57 -14.30
C PHE A 257 -4.31 18.65 -14.34
N TYR A 258 -4.53 17.35 -14.53
CA TYR A 258 -3.46 16.36 -14.58
C TYR A 258 -2.54 16.59 -15.79
N ALA A 259 -3.09 16.87 -16.97
CA ALA A 259 -2.32 17.19 -18.17
C ALA A 259 -1.45 18.43 -17.98
N LEU A 260 -1.95 19.43 -17.24
CA LEU A 260 -1.19 20.64 -16.86
C LEU A 260 -0.11 20.35 -15.82
N TYR A 261 -0.41 19.48 -14.87
CA TYR A 261 0.43 19.29 -13.68
C TYR A 261 1.58 18.30 -13.92
N VAL A 262 1.41 17.27 -14.76
CA VAL A 262 2.44 16.25 -15.01
C VAL A 262 3.78 16.83 -15.49
N PRO A 263 3.84 17.78 -16.45
CA PRO A 263 5.11 18.39 -16.87
C PRO A 263 5.84 19.13 -15.73
N MET A 264 5.10 19.58 -14.71
CA MET A 264 5.63 20.36 -13.59
C MET A 264 6.22 19.47 -12.49
N MET A 265 5.93 18.17 -12.47
CA MET A 265 6.44 17.24 -11.46
C MET A 265 7.95 16.92 -11.59
N GLY A 266 8.59 17.31 -12.69
CA GLY A 266 10.02 17.07 -12.94
C GLY A 266 10.91 18.30 -12.75
N ILE A 267 10.33 19.47 -12.47
CA ILE A 267 11.04 20.75 -12.37
C ILE A 267 11.14 21.09 -10.88
N ASN A 268 12.36 21.24 -10.37
CA ASN A 268 12.59 21.62 -8.97
C ASN A 268 11.82 22.91 -8.63
N SER A 269 11.33 23.00 -7.40
CA SER A 269 10.53 24.12 -6.84
C SER A 269 11.20 25.51 -6.88
N ASN A 270 12.37 25.66 -7.50
CA ASN A 270 13.12 26.91 -7.54
C ASN A 270 12.70 27.83 -8.69
N ASP A 271 11.94 27.34 -9.68
CA ASP A 271 11.49 28.11 -10.85
C ASP A 271 10.01 28.50 -10.73
N GLU A 272 9.61 29.09 -9.60
CA GLU A 272 8.22 29.52 -9.37
C GLU A 272 7.73 30.60 -10.35
N GLU A 273 8.63 31.43 -10.89
CA GLU A 273 8.26 32.47 -11.86
C GLU A 273 7.91 31.90 -13.23
N GLU A 274 8.64 30.90 -13.72
CA GLU A 274 8.37 30.24 -15.00
C GLU A 274 7.09 29.37 -14.94
N ASN A 275 6.79 28.83 -13.74
CA ASN A 275 5.55 28.11 -13.48
C ASN A 275 4.31 29.03 -13.50
N LYS A 276 4.40 30.26 -13.00
CA LYS A 276 3.30 31.23 -13.02
C LYS A 276 2.98 31.76 -14.42
N SER A 277 3.99 31.95 -15.26
CA SER A 277 3.81 32.38 -16.66
C SER A 277 3.17 31.29 -17.52
N ARG A 278 3.60 30.01 -17.40
CA ARG A 278 2.95 28.87 -18.10
C ARG A 278 1.49 28.66 -17.71
N THR A 279 1.15 28.88 -16.44
CA THR A 279 -0.24 28.74 -15.96
C THR A 279 -1.15 29.87 -16.48
N ARG A 280 -0.59 31.02 -16.87
CA ARG A 280 -1.34 32.21 -17.32
C ARG A 280 -1.76 32.17 -18.78
N GLU A 281 -1.05 31.45 -19.65
CA GLU A 281 -1.28 31.47 -21.10
C GLU A 281 -2.23 30.36 -21.61
N MET A 282 -2.73 29.49 -20.74
CA MET A 282 -3.39 28.26 -21.20
C MET A 282 -4.90 28.42 -21.38
N GLN A 283 -5.35 28.22 -22.62
CA GLN A 283 -6.77 28.03 -22.96
C GLN A 283 -7.30 26.75 -22.30
N VAL A 284 -7.96 26.89 -21.15
CA VAL A 284 -8.77 25.80 -20.58
C VAL A 284 -9.89 25.50 -21.57
N GLY A 285 -9.96 24.24 -22.03
CA GLY A 285 -11.00 23.80 -22.96
C GLY A 285 -12.39 24.11 -22.39
N ARG A 286 -13.26 24.72 -23.19
CA ARG A 286 -14.66 24.92 -22.77
C ARG A 286 -15.34 23.56 -22.71
N GLN A 287 -15.73 23.14 -21.51
CA GLN A 287 -16.46 21.89 -21.30
C GLN A 287 -17.95 22.16 -21.24
N GLU A 288 -18.72 21.39 -22.01
CA GLU A 288 -20.17 21.46 -21.98
C GLU A 288 -20.69 20.86 -20.67
N VAL A 289 -21.54 21.62 -19.95
CA VAL A 289 -22.17 21.18 -18.70
C VAL A 289 -23.60 20.72 -19.02
N SER A 290 -23.88 19.44 -18.83
CA SER A 290 -25.21 18.88 -19.07
C SER A 290 -26.23 19.43 -18.09
N PHE A 291 -27.52 19.36 -18.45
CA PHE A 291 -28.61 19.88 -17.62
C PHE A 291 -28.61 19.33 -16.18
N ARG A 292 -28.27 18.04 -16.00
CA ARG A 292 -28.20 17.39 -14.68
C ARG A 292 -26.98 17.84 -13.86
N GLU A 293 -25.88 18.18 -14.53
CA GLU A 293 -24.65 18.65 -13.88
C GLU A 293 -24.72 20.14 -13.50
N ARG A 294 -25.59 20.93 -14.16
CA ARG A 294 -25.74 22.37 -13.88
C ARG A 294 -26.07 22.68 -12.43
N GLN A 295 -26.93 21.87 -11.80
CA GLN A 295 -27.28 22.07 -10.40
C GLN A 295 -26.08 21.87 -9.48
N VAL A 296 -25.26 20.85 -9.75
CA VAL A 296 -24.04 20.55 -8.99
C VAL A 296 -23.05 21.71 -9.11
N VAL A 297 -22.82 22.21 -10.33
CA VAL A 297 -21.96 23.37 -10.58
C VAL A 297 -22.51 24.63 -9.89
N SER A 298 -23.82 24.87 -10.01
CA SER A 298 -24.48 26.01 -9.35
C SER A 298 -24.33 25.95 -7.84
N ASN A 299 -24.37 24.77 -7.22
CA ASN A 299 -24.24 24.61 -5.77
C ASN A 299 -22.81 24.91 -5.26
N LEU A 300 -21.79 24.86 -6.13
CA LEU A 300 -20.42 25.23 -5.75
C LEU A 300 -20.25 26.73 -5.57
N PHE A 301 -21.09 27.52 -6.24
CA PHE A 301 -21.13 28.96 -6.12
C PHE A 301 -22.26 29.32 -5.17
N SER A 302 -21.94 29.76 -3.96
CA SER A 302 -22.98 30.22 -3.04
C SER A 302 -23.76 31.35 -3.72
N PRO A 303 -25.09 31.20 -3.93
CA PRO A 303 -25.89 32.32 -4.39
C PRO A 303 -25.74 33.41 -3.32
N PRO A 304 -25.47 34.67 -3.73
CA PRO A 304 -25.26 35.73 -2.77
C PRO A 304 -26.51 35.86 -1.91
N SER A 305 -26.39 35.63 -0.60
CA SER A 305 -27.50 35.87 0.32
C SER A 305 -27.85 37.36 0.32
N ALA A 306 -29.12 37.70 0.55
CA ALA A 306 -29.59 39.09 0.70
C ALA A 306 -28.89 39.87 1.84
N ASN A 307 -27.97 39.24 2.58
CA ASN A 307 -27.16 39.88 3.62
C ASN A 307 -25.69 40.05 3.19
N GLN A 308 -25.24 39.34 2.14
CA GLN A 308 -23.91 39.47 1.52
C GLN A 308 -23.92 40.40 0.30
N SER A 309 -25.00 40.44 -0.49
CA SER A 309 -25.13 41.30 -1.69
C SER A 309 -25.40 42.77 -1.41
N TRP A 310 -25.62 43.14 -0.14
CA TRP A 310 -26.08 44.48 0.26
C TRP A 310 -25.06 45.26 1.07
N ARG A 311 -23.84 44.75 1.27
CA ARG A 311 -22.75 45.63 1.69
C ARG A 311 -22.28 46.43 0.48
N LYS A 312 -22.22 47.75 0.65
CA LYS A 312 -21.54 48.69 -0.26
C LYS A 312 -20.10 48.19 -0.50
N VAL A 313 -19.87 47.48 -1.60
CA VAL A 313 -18.52 47.25 -2.13
C VAL A 313 -18.22 48.45 -3.01
N LEU A 314 -17.52 49.44 -2.44
CA LEU A 314 -17.20 50.73 -3.08
C LEU A 314 -15.97 50.66 -4.00
N SER A 315 -15.70 49.54 -4.66
CA SER A 315 -14.57 49.53 -5.59
C SER A 315 -14.72 48.47 -6.67
N MET A 316 -14.99 48.95 -7.88
CA MET A 316 -14.62 48.28 -9.12
C MET A 316 -13.45 49.05 -9.74
N GLY A 317 -12.27 48.98 -9.11
CA GLY A 317 -10.96 48.99 -9.76
C GLY A 317 -10.47 50.21 -10.55
N ASN A 318 -11.30 51.18 -10.95
CA ASN A 318 -10.88 52.31 -11.78
C ASN A 318 -11.37 53.63 -11.16
N LEU A 319 -10.65 54.09 -10.13
CA LEU A 319 -10.78 55.45 -9.62
C LEU A 319 -10.09 56.42 -10.60
N LEU A 320 -10.83 57.31 -11.24
CA LEU A 320 -10.24 58.46 -11.92
C LEU A 320 -9.82 59.45 -10.82
N ASN A 321 -8.51 59.65 -10.62
CA ASN A 321 -7.94 60.53 -9.60
C ASN A 321 -8.42 60.26 -8.16
N GLY A 322 -8.72 59.01 -7.80
CA GLY A 322 -9.11 58.66 -6.43
C GLY A 322 -10.55 59.02 -6.05
N HIS A 323 -11.37 59.52 -6.97
CA HIS A 323 -12.77 59.86 -6.74
C HIS A 323 -13.72 59.04 -7.61
N GLU A 324 -14.85 58.61 -7.05
CA GLU A 324 -15.94 58.03 -7.83
C GLU A 324 -16.74 59.17 -8.50
N PRO A 325 -16.97 59.11 -9.83
CA PRO A 325 -17.79 60.10 -10.52
C PRO A 325 -19.26 60.00 -10.07
N ILE A 326 -19.86 61.17 -9.78
CA ILE A 326 -21.24 61.32 -9.27
C ILE A 326 -22.29 60.87 -10.31
N LEU A 327 -21.95 60.97 -11.59
CA LEU A 327 -22.78 60.58 -12.72
C LEU A 327 -21.96 59.70 -13.65
N ARG A 328 -22.51 58.56 -14.06
CA ARG A 328 -21.89 57.70 -15.07
C ARG A 328 -22.77 57.68 -16.31
N GLU A 329 -22.18 58.00 -17.45
CA GLU A 329 -22.82 57.90 -18.76
C GLU A 329 -22.57 56.51 -19.34
N ILE A 330 -23.65 55.84 -19.73
CA ILE A 330 -23.60 54.55 -20.41
C ILE A 330 -24.23 54.76 -21.78
N ILE A 331 -23.51 54.36 -22.82
CA ILE A 331 -23.95 54.45 -24.21
C ILE A 331 -24.12 53.01 -24.70
N PHE A 332 -25.35 52.62 -25.00
CA PHE A 332 -25.65 51.38 -25.69
C PHE A 332 -25.77 51.68 -27.17
N SER A 333 -25.12 50.88 -27.99
CA SER A 333 -25.20 50.95 -29.45
C SER A 333 -25.70 49.60 -29.93
N THR A 334 -26.90 49.54 -30.50
CA THR A 334 -27.40 48.34 -31.16
C THR A 334 -27.19 48.48 -32.65
N GLY A 335 -26.45 47.55 -33.25
CA GLY A 335 -26.40 47.39 -34.71
C GLY A 335 -27.44 46.35 -35.10
N ASP A 336 -28.30 46.68 -36.05
CA ASP A 336 -29.28 45.77 -36.64
C ASP A 336 -28.56 44.71 -37.49
N ASP A 337 -27.92 43.75 -36.84
CA ASP A 337 -27.50 42.51 -37.49
C ASP A 337 -28.11 41.35 -36.69
N VAL A 338 -29.30 40.95 -37.14
CA VAL A 338 -30.04 39.81 -36.62
C VAL A 338 -29.25 38.54 -36.94
N ASN A 339 -28.37 38.13 -36.02
CA ASN A 339 -28.09 36.72 -35.78
C ASN A 339 -27.60 36.48 -34.34
N ASN A 340 -28.47 35.82 -33.56
CA ASN A 340 -28.36 35.55 -32.13
C ASN A 340 -27.03 34.87 -31.71
N GLY A 341 -26.04 35.68 -31.31
CA GLY A 341 -24.81 35.19 -30.71
C GLY A 341 -23.94 36.31 -30.11
N ILE A 342 -23.93 36.39 -28.77
CA ILE A 342 -22.84 36.93 -27.93
C ILE A 342 -22.38 38.37 -28.29
N HIS A 343 -22.85 39.37 -27.54
CA HIS A 343 -22.27 40.73 -27.57
C HIS A 343 -21.56 41.08 -26.27
N TYR A 344 -20.39 40.48 -26.06
CA TYR A 344 -19.32 41.11 -25.28
C TYR A 344 -17.98 40.88 -25.99
N ALA A 345 -17.80 41.56 -27.12
CA ALA A 345 -16.47 41.85 -27.64
C ALA A 345 -16.15 43.29 -27.24
N ALA A 346 -15.17 43.45 -26.35
CA ALA A 346 -14.52 44.74 -26.16
C ALA A 346 -13.80 45.08 -27.47
N ALA A 347 -14.42 45.94 -28.29
CA ALA A 347 -13.80 46.51 -29.48
C ALA A 347 -13.33 47.94 -29.16
N ALA A 348 -12.23 48.04 -28.42
CA ALA A 348 -11.28 49.11 -28.71
C ALA A 348 -10.44 48.59 -29.88
N ASP A 349 -10.30 49.41 -30.93
CA ASP A 349 -9.51 49.18 -32.15
C ASP A 349 -10.22 48.49 -33.34
N VAL A 350 -11.30 49.09 -33.85
CA VAL A 350 -11.56 49.10 -35.31
C VAL A 350 -12.11 50.47 -35.71
N ALA A 351 -11.23 51.46 -35.79
CA ALA A 351 -11.50 52.72 -36.50
C ALA A 351 -10.41 52.94 -37.53
N ALA A 352 -10.49 52.22 -38.65
CA ALA A 352 -9.98 52.67 -39.96
C ALA A 352 -10.32 51.65 -41.03
N SER A 353 -11.22 52.05 -41.93
CA SER A 353 -11.30 51.72 -43.37
C SER A 353 -12.63 51.10 -43.83
N GLY A 354 -13.23 51.79 -44.81
CA GLY A 354 -13.95 51.13 -45.91
C GLY A 354 -15.44 50.90 -45.74
N ASP A 355 -16.22 51.97 -45.94
CA ASP A 355 -17.41 52.00 -46.81
C ASP A 355 -18.35 50.77 -46.76
N ARG A 356 -19.32 50.81 -45.82
CA ARG A 356 -20.62 50.15 -46.00
C ARG A 356 -21.75 51.06 -45.54
N ARG A 357 -22.78 51.08 -46.38
CA ARG A 357 -23.99 51.90 -46.29
C ARG A 357 -24.71 51.74 -44.95
N GLY A 358 -25.08 52.89 -44.38
CA GLY A 358 -26.01 53.13 -43.26
C GLY A 358 -26.75 51.93 -42.70
N GLU A 359 -26.17 51.33 -41.67
CA GLU A 359 -26.93 50.67 -40.61
C GLU A 359 -27.27 51.74 -39.58
N GLU A 360 -28.57 51.92 -39.29
CA GLU A 360 -29.04 52.82 -38.24
C GLU A 360 -28.60 52.25 -36.89
N ILE A 361 -27.44 52.72 -36.39
CA ILE A 361 -27.01 52.41 -35.04
C ILE A 361 -27.91 53.19 -34.08
N GLU A 362 -28.92 52.54 -33.54
CA GLU A 362 -29.72 53.12 -32.46
C GLU A 362 -28.85 53.23 -31.21
N THR A 363 -28.53 54.46 -30.84
CA THR A 363 -27.71 54.77 -29.67
C THR A 363 -28.60 55.23 -28.53
N HIS A 364 -28.73 54.38 -27.51
CA HIS A 364 -29.48 54.68 -26.31
C HIS A 364 -28.53 55.14 -25.21
N ARG A 365 -28.73 56.37 -24.75
CA ARG A 365 -27.88 57.02 -23.75
C ARG A 365 -28.60 57.08 -22.41
N MET A 366 -27.98 56.51 -21.39
CA MET A 366 -28.53 56.48 -20.04
C MET A 366 -27.55 57.09 -19.04
N TYR A 367 -28.07 57.88 -18.12
CA TYR A 367 -27.33 58.42 -16.99
C TYR A 367 -27.74 57.68 -15.73
N VAL A 368 -26.78 57.03 -15.07
CA VAL A 368 -27.04 56.33 -13.81
C VAL A 368 -26.35 57.06 -12.68
N SER A 369 -27.14 57.49 -11.70
CA SER A 369 -26.68 57.92 -10.38
C SER A 369 -26.85 56.74 -9.43
N GLY A 370 -25.78 56.00 -9.13
CA GLY A 370 -25.93 54.76 -8.36
C GLY A 370 -24.68 53.90 -8.21
N THR A 371 -24.84 52.84 -7.42
CA THR A 371 -23.82 51.82 -7.14
C THR A 371 -23.72 50.80 -8.29
N SER A 372 -22.67 49.97 -8.31
CA SER A 372 -22.51 48.89 -9.31
C SER A 372 -23.69 47.91 -9.40
N ASN A 373 -24.58 47.88 -8.39
CA ASN A 373 -25.78 47.05 -8.40
C ASN A 373 -26.88 47.63 -9.31
N ASP A 374 -26.94 48.95 -9.46
CA ASP A 374 -27.92 49.62 -10.33
C ASP A 374 -27.63 49.33 -11.81
N LEU A 375 -26.35 49.12 -12.15
CA LEU A 375 -25.89 48.61 -13.44
C LEU A 375 -26.39 47.19 -13.73
N ARG A 376 -26.43 46.29 -12.73
CA ARG A 376 -26.93 44.91 -12.92
C ARG A 376 -28.45 44.84 -13.08
N VAL A 377 -29.20 45.74 -12.42
CA VAL A 377 -30.65 45.84 -12.59
C VAL A 377 -30.98 46.35 -14.00
N ALA A 378 -30.25 47.35 -14.51
CA ALA A 378 -30.37 47.77 -15.91
C ALA A 378 -30.03 46.65 -16.89
N LEU A 379 -28.95 45.87 -16.63
CA LEU A 379 -28.52 44.74 -17.47
C LEU A 379 -29.48 43.52 -17.42
N SER A 380 -30.19 43.31 -16.31
CA SER A 380 -31.16 42.21 -16.18
C SER A 380 -32.51 42.54 -16.79
N VAL A 381 -32.88 43.82 -16.90
CA VAL A 381 -34.05 44.27 -17.67
C VAL A 381 -33.82 44.15 -19.18
N THR A 382 -32.57 44.10 -19.65
CA THR A 382 -32.21 43.83 -21.05
C THR A 382 -31.98 42.35 -21.38
N SER A 383 -32.10 41.46 -20.40
CA SER A 383 -32.17 40.02 -20.62
C SER A 383 -33.63 39.58 -20.61
N CYS A 384 -34.40 40.04 -21.59
CA CYS A 384 -35.69 39.45 -21.90
C CYS A 384 -35.51 38.52 -23.10
N ASP A 385 -35.80 37.23 -22.88
CA ASP A 385 -36.04 36.14 -23.83
C ASP A 385 -34.96 35.77 -24.88
#